data_AF-A0A3N5WDD9-F1
#
_entry.id   AF-A0A3N5WDD9-F1
#
_cell.length_a   1.000
_cell.length_b   1.000
_cell.length_c   1.000
_cell.angle_alpha   90.00
_cell.angle_beta   90.00
_cell.angle_gamma   90.00
#
_symmetry.space_group_name_H-M   'P 1'
#
loop_
_entity.id
_entity.type
_entity.pdbx_description
1 polymer ?
#
loop_
_entity_poly.entity_id
_entity_poly.type
_entity_poly.pdbx_seq_one_letter_code
_entity_poly.pdbx_strand_id
1 'polypeptide(L)' 'MHLITKLLASLGTASAFTLGLALTQPAAADALAPVSPPTPMPAFSIPGISGTRGSDADLRNKVTVIRFWASW' A
#
# COMPACT_ATOMS: atom_id res chain seq x y z
N MET A 1 -3.21 24.89 -62.90
CA MET A 1 -2.13 24.05 -63.47
C MET A 1 -1.10 23.82 -62.36
N HIS A 2 -1.44 22.93 -61.43
CA HIS A 2 -0.78 21.63 -61.29
C HIS A 2 0.73 21.77 -61.16
N LEU A 3 1.22 21.96 -59.94
CA LEU A 3 2.31 21.16 -59.40
C LEU A 3 2.26 21.42 -57.87
N ILE A 4 1.80 20.46 -57.07
CA ILE A 4 2.66 19.40 -56.51
C ILE A 4 3.58 20.04 -55.46
N THR A 5 3.63 19.63 -54.21
CA THR A 5 3.18 18.40 -53.57
C THR A 5 3.67 18.55 -52.14
N LYS A 6 2.77 18.32 -51.19
CA LYS A 6 3.04 17.65 -49.92
C LYS A 6 4.39 17.95 -49.27
N LEU A 7 4.42 18.80 -48.24
CA LEU A 7 5.11 18.41 -47.01
C LEU A 7 4.34 18.92 -45.79
N LEU A 8 3.07 18.53 -45.76
CA LEU A 8 2.25 18.45 -44.57
C LEU A 8 2.49 17.06 -43.97
N ALA A 9 3.38 16.95 -42.99
CA ALA A 9 3.52 15.81 -42.07
C ALA A 9 4.83 16.05 -41.31
N SER A 10 4.88 16.29 -40.02
CA SER A 10 3.98 15.80 -38.98
C SER A 10 4.34 16.59 -37.72
N LEU A 11 3.50 17.53 -37.32
CA LEU A 11 3.44 17.93 -35.91
C LEU A 11 2.85 16.72 -35.18
N GLY A 12 3.72 15.81 -34.75
CA GLY A 12 3.39 14.69 -33.90
C GLY A 12 3.09 15.22 -32.51
N THR A 13 1.86 15.69 -32.31
CA THR A 13 1.27 15.95 -30.99
C THR A 13 1.15 14.60 -30.28
N ALA A 14 2.24 14.10 -29.72
CA ALA A 14 2.22 12.98 -28.80
C ALA A 14 1.68 13.50 -27.46
N SER A 15 0.36 13.64 -27.38
CA SER A 15 -0.34 13.79 -26.11
C SER A 15 -0.26 12.44 -25.40
N ALA A 16 0.87 12.21 -24.71
CA ALA A 16 1.01 11.08 -23.80
C ALA A 16 0.07 11.34 -22.63
N PHE A 17 -1.11 10.74 -22.69
CA PHE A 17 -2.06 10.66 -21.59
C PHE A 17 -1.41 9.79 -20.50
N THR A 18 -0.57 10.39 -19.67
CA THR A 18 -0.09 9.78 -18.43
C THR A 18 -1.29 9.66 -17.50
N LEU A 19 -1.97 8.51 -17.55
CA LEU A 19 -2.85 8.05 -16.49
C LEU A 19 -2.02 8.02 -15.21
N GLY A 20 -2.06 9.11 -14.45
CA GLY A 20 -1.54 9.19 -13.10
C GLY A 20 -2.37 8.26 -12.24
N LEU A 21 -1.97 6.99 -12.17
CA LEU A 21 -2.27 6.16 -11.00
C LEU A 21 -1.51 6.81 -9.85
N ALA A 22 -2.15 7.77 -9.20
CA ALA A 22 -1.72 8.24 -7.90
C ALA A 22 -1.79 7.01 -6.98
N LEU A 23 -0.66 6.34 -6.81
CA LEU A 23 -0.48 5.40 -5.71
C LEU A 23 -0.63 6.26 -4.45
N THR A 24 -1.81 6.22 -3.85
CA THR A 24 -2.05 6.83 -2.55
C THR A 24 -1.03 6.20 -1.60
N GLN A 25 0.04 6.92 -1.30
CA GLN A 25 1.01 6.45 -0.34
C GLN A 25 0.24 6.27 0.96
N PRO A 26 0.19 5.05 1.55
CA PRO A 26 -0.48 4.86 2.81
C PRO A 26 0.08 5.89 3.78
N ALA A 27 -0.81 6.65 4.41
CA ALA A 27 -0.43 7.67 5.37
C ALA A 27 0.65 7.08 6.28
N ALA A 28 1.76 7.80 6.43
CA ALA A 28 2.81 7.39 7.35
C ALA A 28 2.12 7.08 8.68
N ALA A 29 2.28 5.85 9.18
CA ALA A 29 1.65 5.46 10.43
C ALA A 29 2.07 6.51 11.46
N ASP A 30 1.09 7.18 12.07
CA ASP A 30 1.36 8.04 13.22
C ASP A 30 2.27 7.27 14.18
N ALA A 31 3.32 7.92 14.65
CA ALA A 31 4.30 7.28 15.52
C ALA A 31 3.56 6.58 16.68
N LEU A 32 3.93 5.34 16.99
CA LEU A 32 3.29 4.56 18.05
C LEU A 32 3.29 5.36 19.35
N ALA A 33 2.12 5.80 19.78
CA ALA A 33 1.97 6.54 21.03
C ALA A 33 2.08 5.57 22.22
N PRO A 34 2.94 5.84 23.21
CA PRO A 34 2.97 5.05 24.44
C PRO A 34 1.62 5.12 25.16
N VAL A 35 1.10 3.96 25.57
CA VAL A 35 -0.11 3.88 26.41
C VAL A 35 0.31 3.81 27.88
N SER A 36 -0.21 4.73 28.71
CA SER A 36 0.04 4.76 30.15
C SER A 36 -1.28 4.94 30.93
N PRO A 37 -1.66 4.02 31.83
CA PRO A 37 -0.93 2.79 32.18
C PRO A 37 -0.98 1.73 31.05
N PRO A 38 -0.05 0.75 31.01
CA PRO A 38 -0.10 -0.31 30.02
C PRO A 38 -1.39 -1.13 30.10
N THR A 39 -2.06 -1.30 28.96
CA THR A 39 -3.23 -2.18 28.83
C THR A 39 -2.80 -3.60 28.45
N PRO A 40 -3.28 -4.65 29.12
CA PRO A 40 -3.02 -6.03 28.70
C PRO A 40 -3.48 -6.32 27.27
N MET A 41 -2.68 -7.07 26.52
CA MET A 41 -3.05 -7.53 25.18
C MET A 41 -4.32 -8.41 25.24
N PRO A 42 -5.36 -8.13 24.43
CA PRO A 42 -6.52 -9.00 24.32
C PRO A 42 -6.13 -10.41 23.87
N ALA A 43 -6.81 -11.42 24.42
CA ALA A 43 -6.62 -12.79 23.94
C ALA A 43 -7.12 -12.92 22.49
N PHE A 44 -6.33 -13.56 21.63
CA PHE A 44 -6.70 -13.78 20.24
C PHE A 44 -6.21 -15.13 19.73
N SER A 45 -6.91 -15.63 18.71
CA SER A 45 -6.49 -16.82 17.97
C SER A 45 -6.96 -16.70 16.52
N ILE A 46 -6.01 -16.69 15.58
CA ILE A 46 -6.28 -16.40 14.17
C ILE A 46 -5.62 -17.44 13.26
N PRO A 47 -6.23 -17.79 12.11
CA PRO A 47 -5.58 -18.62 11.10
C PRO A 47 -4.34 -17.91 10.54
N GLY A 48 -3.21 -18.60 10.48
CA GLY A 48 -2.00 -18.12 9.82
C GLY A 48 -2.00 -18.41 8.33
N ILE A 49 -1.09 -17.74 7.61
CA ILE A 49 -0.95 -17.83 6.16
C ILE A 49 -0.59 -19.26 5.70
N SER A 50 0.19 -19.98 6.51
CA SER A 50 0.60 -21.37 6.26
C SER A 50 -0.44 -22.41 6.69
N GLY A 51 -1.65 -22.00 7.11
CA GLY A 51 -2.68 -22.90 7.65
C GLY A 51 -2.49 -23.29 9.11
N THR A 52 -1.36 -22.93 9.74
CA THR A 52 -1.17 -23.04 11.19
C THR A 52 -1.83 -21.87 11.90
N ARG A 53 -2.48 -22.11 13.04
CA ARG A 53 -3.10 -21.06 13.86
C ARG A 53 -2.04 -20.34 14.70
N GLY A 54 -2.16 -19.02 14.84
CA GLY A 54 -1.35 -18.20 15.75
C GLY A 54 -2.21 -17.56 16.85
N SER A 55 -1.63 -17.33 18.02
CA SER A 55 -2.33 -16.79 19.20
C SER A 55 -1.49 -15.78 19.97
N ASP A 56 -2.11 -15.06 20.92
CA ASP A 56 -1.40 -14.16 21.84
C ASP A 56 -0.43 -14.90 22.77
N ALA A 57 -0.72 -16.16 23.09
CA ALA A 57 0.12 -17.00 23.94
C ALA A 57 1.50 -17.26 23.29
N ASP A 58 1.54 -17.40 21.97
CA ASP A 58 2.77 -17.62 21.20
C ASP A 58 3.73 -16.41 21.22
N LEU A 59 3.20 -15.22 21.55
CA LEU A 59 3.91 -13.96 21.57
C LEU A 59 4.43 -13.56 22.96
N ARG A 60 4.14 -14.35 24.00
CA ARG A 60 4.59 -14.05 25.38
C ARG A 60 6.12 -14.08 25.46
N ASN A 61 6.67 -13.25 26.36
CA ASN A 61 8.10 -13.08 26.57
C ASN A 61 8.89 -12.61 25.33
N LYS A 62 8.20 -12.00 24.35
CA LYS A 62 8.77 -11.42 23.14
C LYS A 62 8.29 -9.99 22.98
N VAL A 63 9.16 -9.10 22.52
CA VAL A 63 8.74 -7.79 22.02
C VAL A 63 8.23 -7.99 20.60
N THR A 64 6.94 -7.73 20.38
CA THR A 64 6.26 -7.99 19.10
C THR A 64 5.49 -6.76 18.65
N VAL A 65 5.51 -6.47 17.34
CA VAL A 65 4.67 -5.46 16.70
C VAL A 65 3.53 -6.17 15.97
N ILE A 66 2.29 -5.85 16.33
CA ILE A 66 1.10 -6.36 15.63
C ILE A 66 0.66 -5.30 14.62
N ARG A 67 0.67 -5.66 13.34
CA ARG A 67 0.23 -4.80 12.25
C ARG A 67 -1.13 -5.24 11.74
N PHE A 68 -2.11 -4.35 11.85
CA PHE A 68 -3.39 -4.49 11.16
C PHE A 68 -3.28 -3.86 9.77
N TRP A 69 -3.69 -4.58 8.72
CA TRP A 69 -3.60 -4.10 7.34
C TRP A 69 -4.69 -4.73 6.47
N ALA A 70 -4.95 -4.10 5.33
CA ALA A 70 -5.77 -4.64 4.26
C ALA A 70 -5.26 -4.12 2.91
N SER A 71 -5.64 -4.78 1.82
CA SER A 71 -5.12 -4.49 0.46
C SER A 71 -5.91 -3.44 -0.33
N TRP A 72 -7.04 -2.99 0.21
CA TRP A 72 -7.96 -2.05 -0.44
C TRP A 72 -7.57 -0.59 -0.23
#